data_AF-A0AAU0MST5-F1
#
_entry.id   AF-A0AAU0MST5-F1
#
_cell.length_a   1.000
_cell.length_b   1.000
_cell.length_c   1.000
_cell.angle_alpha   90.00
_cell.angle_beta   90.00
_cell.angle_gamma   90.00
#
_symmetry.space_group_name_H-M   'P 1'
#
loop_
_entity.id
_entity.type
_entity.pdbx_description
1 polymer ?
#
loop_
_entity_poly.entity_id
_entity_poly.type
_entity_poly.pdbx_seq_one_letter_code
_entity_poly.pdbx_strand_id
1 'polypeptide(L)'
;MKRLLLALGLIVLPLTSHASPEEAQSWGKDATLLERQTAQLINVIDMGRKTAPSEDYILGVSRFGRTASNLAVWNDSKGGPKDLGCIFRGMASESETQTLALLEQSDVLKARETLKRLEGMFSDAQLIAQAAAAQTPTPTLERRHQSETCPMDMEATRAALN
;
A
#
# COMPACT_ATOMS: atom_id res chain seq x y z
N MET A 1 19.26 52.29 -26.02
CA MET A 1 19.13 50.90 -26.54
C MET A 1 20.10 49.99 -25.79
N LYS A 2 19.62 49.11 -24.90
CA LYS A 2 20.43 48.03 -24.32
C LYS A 2 19.50 46.83 -24.08
N ARG A 3 19.89 45.72 -24.69
CA ARG A 3 19.06 44.54 -24.95
C ARG A 3 19.01 43.62 -23.73
N LEU A 4 17.83 43.03 -23.57
CA LEU A 4 17.49 41.81 -22.84
C LEU A 4 18.59 40.76 -22.84
N LEU A 5 18.74 40.04 -21.72
CA LEU A 5 18.92 38.58 -21.64
C LEU A 5 18.65 38.14 -20.20
N LEU A 6 17.41 37.75 -19.90
CA LEU A 6 17.01 37.13 -18.64
C LEU A 6 16.76 35.66 -18.94
N ALA A 7 17.77 34.81 -18.64
CA ALA A 7 17.67 33.37 -18.79
C ALA A 7 16.93 32.80 -17.58
N LEU A 8 15.67 32.42 -17.78
CA LEU A 8 14.88 31.68 -16.80
C LEU A 8 15.21 30.20 -16.96
N GLY A 9 16.09 29.68 -16.12
CA GLY A 9 16.36 28.25 -16.02
C GLY A 9 15.17 27.54 -15.37
N LEU A 10 14.36 26.84 -16.17
CA LEU A 10 13.37 25.88 -15.66
C LEU A 10 14.14 24.70 -15.06
N ILE A 11 14.23 24.65 -13.73
CA ILE A 11 14.65 23.45 -13.00
C ILE A 11 13.45 22.49 -13.05
N VAL A 12 13.51 21.52 -13.96
CA VAL A 12 12.61 20.36 -13.94
C VAL A 12 13.09 19.43 -12.82
N LEU A 13 12.51 19.56 -11.63
CA LEU A 13 12.71 18.60 -10.55
C LEU A 13 12.00 17.29 -10.95
N PRO A 14 12.70 16.14 -11.04
CA PRO A 14 12.04 14.86 -11.16
C PRO A 14 11.32 14.56 -9.85
N LEU A 15 10.00 14.68 -9.84
CA LEU A 15 9.14 14.13 -8.79
C LEU A 15 9.21 12.60 -8.88
N THR A 16 10.26 12.00 -8.33
CA THR A 16 10.31 10.55 -8.15
C THR A 16 9.36 10.20 -7.01
N SER A 17 8.09 9.92 -7.33
CA SER A 17 7.21 9.14 -6.46
C SER A 17 7.86 7.77 -6.30
N HIS A 18 8.71 7.63 -5.30
CA HIS A 18 9.14 6.33 -4.86
C HIS A 18 8.00 5.73 -4.06
N ALA A 19 7.31 4.75 -4.65
CA ALA A 19 6.52 3.85 -3.84
C ALA A 19 7.42 3.29 -2.73
N SER A 20 6.93 3.33 -1.50
CA SER A 20 7.73 3.15 -0.30
C SER A 20 6.92 2.39 0.74
N PRO A 21 7.55 1.88 1.81
CA PRO A 21 6.81 1.32 2.94
C PRO A 21 5.74 2.28 3.50
N GLU A 22 5.96 3.59 3.38
CA GLU A 22 4.98 4.62 3.75
C GLU A 22 3.77 4.61 2.81
N GLU A 23 3.98 4.43 1.50
CA GLU A 23 2.88 4.27 0.53
C GLU A 23 2.08 3.00 0.81
N ALA A 24 2.73 1.88 1.15
CA ALA A 24 2.04 0.65 1.55
C ALA A 24 1.22 0.83 2.85
N GLN A 25 1.73 1.60 3.80
CA GLN A 25 1.01 1.91 5.04
C GLN A 25 -0.20 2.83 4.79
N SER A 26 -0.03 3.87 3.96
CA SER A 26 -1.13 4.75 3.57
C SER A 26 -2.21 3.96 2.81
N TRP A 27 -1.79 3.11 1.88
CA TRP A 27 -2.68 2.23 1.11
C TRP A 27 -3.53 1.32 2.01
N GLY A 28 -2.94 0.75 3.08
CA GLY A 28 -3.70 -0.03 4.07
C GLY A 28 -4.73 0.80 4.87
N LYS A 29 -4.42 2.07 5.17
CA LYS A 29 -5.38 2.99 5.81
C LYS A 29 -6.54 3.33 4.87
N ASP A 30 -6.24 3.56 3.59
CA ASP A 30 -7.25 3.79 2.57
C ASP A 30 -8.16 2.57 2.42
N ALA A 31 -7.59 1.37 2.42
CA ALA A 31 -8.36 0.12 2.42
C ALA A 31 -9.33 0.04 3.61
N THR A 32 -8.87 0.38 4.82
CA THR A 32 -9.70 0.40 6.03
C THR A 32 -10.86 1.40 5.95
N LEU A 33 -10.62 2.57 5.36
CA LEU A 33 -11.66 3.58 5.15
C LEU A 33 -12.68 3.10 4.11
N LEU A 34 -12.20 2.60 2.97
CA LEU A 34 -13.03 2.15 1.86
C LEU A 34 -13.85 0.92 2.23
N GLU A 35 -13.31 -0.03 2.99
CA GLU A 35 -14.06 -1.19 3.51
C GLU A 35 -15.25 -0.72 4.35
N ARG A 36 -15.05 0.19 5.30
CA ARG A 36 -16.14 0.72 6.14
C ARG A 36 -17.21 1.44 5.31
N GLN A 37 -16.82 2.26 4.35
CA GLN A 37 -17.76 2.94 3.46
C GLN A 37 -18.54 1.93 2.60
N THR A 38 -17.87 0.88 2.12
CA THR A 38 -18.47 -0.20 1.34
C THR A 38 -19.49 -0.96 2.17
N ALA A 39 -19.16 -1.33 3.41
CA ALA A 39 -20.07 -1.98 4.34
C ALA A 39 -21.32 -1.13 4.63
N GLN A 40 -21.17 0.19 4.74
CA GLN A 40 -22.30 1.11 4.90
C GLN A 40 -23.22 1.10 3.67
N LEU A 41 -22.67 1.12 2.45
CA LEU A 41 -23.45 1.04 1.22
C LEU A 41 -24.23 -0.29 1.13
N ILE A 42 -23.57 -1.41 1.46
CA ILE A 42 -24.19 -2.74 1.50
C ILE A 42 -25.36 -2.76 2.51
N ASN A 43 -25.14 -2.23 3.73
CA ASN A 43 -26.19 -2.19 4.76
C ASN A 43 -27.42 -1.39 4.31
N VAL A 44 -27.23 -0.28 3.57
CA VAL A 44 -28.36 0.48 3.03
C VAL A 44 -29.16 -0.35 2.03
N ILE A 45 -28.47 -1.09 1.16
CA ILE A 45 -29.11 -2.02 0.21
C ILE A 45 -29.86 -3.14 0.94
N ASP A 46 -29.25 -3.73 1.97
CA ASP A 46 -29.84 -4.82 2.77
C ASP A 46 -31.11 -4.38 3.54
N MET A 47 -31.25 -3.09 3.82
CA MET A 47 -32.48 -2.49 4.36
C MET A 47 -33.56 -2.25 3.28
N GLY A 48 -33.36 -2.73 2.05
CA GLY A 48 -34.28 -2.54 0.92
C GLY A 48 -34.26 -1.13 0.34
N ARG A 49 -33.23 -0.33 0.63
CA ARG A 49 -33.10 1.05 0.12
C ARG A 49 -32.11 1.10 -1.04
N LYS A 50 -32.49 1.82 -2.09
CA LYS A 50 -31.57 2.16 -3.17
C LYS A 50 -30.58 3.21 -2.67
N THR A 51 -29.30 2.99 -2.93
CA THR A 51 -28.23 3.97 -2.69
C THR A 51 -27.29 3.98 -3.89
N ALA A 52 -26.66 5.12 -4.13
CA ALA A 52 -25.58 5.25 -5.08
C ALA A 52 -24.30 5.59 -4.30
N PRO A 53 -23.13 5.05 -4.69
CA PRO A 53 -21.87 5.49 -4.12
C PRO A 53 -21.66 6.98 -4.38
N SER A 54 -21.05 7.70 -3.43
CA SER A 54 -20.67 9.09 -3.64
C SER A 54 -19.50 9.21 -4.63
N GLU A 55 -19.35 10.37 -5.26
CA GLU A 55 -18.18 10.66 -6.11
C GLU A 55 -16.86 10.50 -5.33
N ASP A 56 -16.82 10.93 -4.08
CA ASP A 56 -15.64 10.78 -3.21
C ASP A 56 -15.27 9.31 -2.97
N TYR A 57 -16.26 8.44 -2.81
CA TYR A 57 -16.03 7.00 -2.68
C TYR A 57 -15.43 6.44 -3.98
N ILE A 58 -16.03 6.77 -5.13
CA ILE A 58 -15.55 6.32 -6.45
C ILE A 58 -14.11 6.79 -6.71
N LEU A 59 -13.80 8.05 -6.39
CA LEU A 59 -12.45 8.59 -6.47
C LEU A 59 -11.51 7.91 -5.47
N GLY A 60 -12.00 7.55 -4.29
CA GLY A 60 -11.28 6.75 -3.30
C GLY A 60 -10.86 5.39 -3.85
N VAL A 61 -11.79 4.62 -4.41
CA VAL A 61 -11.50 3.30 -5.02
C VAL A 61 -10.51 3.44 -6.19
N SER A 62 -10.69 4.45 -7.03
CA SER A 62 -9.77 4.72 -8.15
C SER A 62 -8.34 5.04 -7.69
N ARG A 63 -8.20 5.88 -6.63
CA ARG A 63 -6.89 6.18 -6.04
C ARG A 63 -6.26 4.95 -5.42
N PHE A 64 -7.04 4.16 -4.69
CA PHE A 64 -6.58 2.90 -4.11
C PHE A 64 -6.03 1.95 -5.18
N GLY A 65 -6.74 1.77 -6.29
CA GLY A 65 -6.29 0.94 -7.41
C GLY A 65 -5.00 1.46 -8.06
N ARG A 66 -4.89 2.78 -8.25
CA ARG A 66 -3.66 3.41 -8.76
C ARG A 66 -2.47 3.18 -7.82
N THR A 67 -2.67 3.33 -6.51
CA THR A 67 -1.63 3.06 -5.52
C THR A 67 -1.23 1.58 -5.53
N ALA A 68 -2.17 0.65 -5.66
CA ALA A 68 -1.84 -0.77 -5.84
C ALA A 68 -0.97 -0.98 -7.09
N SER A 69 -1.28 -0.34 -8.22
CA SER A 69 -0.43 -0.40 -9.42
C SER A 69 0.99 0.14 -9.15
N ASN A 70 1.14 1.23 -8.41
CA ASN A 70 2.45 1.76 -8.05
C ASN A 70 3.23 0.79 -7.16
N LEU A 71 2.57 0.16 -6.19
CA LEU A 71 3.16 -0.83 -5.30
C LEU A 71 3.64 -2.06 -6.08
N ALA A 72 2.91 -2.50 -7.11
CA ALA A 72 3.35 -3.56 -8.00
C ALA A 72 4.66 -3.21 -8.72
N VAL A 73 4.72 -2.02 -9.33
CA VAL A 73 5.92 -1.53 -10.03
C VAL A 73 7.10 -1.41 -9.06
N TRP A 74 6.87 -0.89 -7.86
CA TRP A 74 7.91 -0.78 -6.86
C TRP A 74 8.42 -2.14 -6.38
N ASN A 75 7.52 -3.08 -6.07
CA ASN A 75 7.87 -4.44 -5.68
C ASN A 75 8.79 -5.07 -6.74
N ASP A 76 8.42 -4.97 -8.01
CA ASP A 76 9.22 -5.51 -9.11
C ASP A 76 10.58 -4.81 -9.21
N SER A 77 10.63 -3.49 -9.03
CA SER A 77 11.89 -2.71 -9.06
C SER A 77 12.86 -3.04 -7.92
N LYS A 78 12.34 -3.56 -6.81
CA LYS A 78 13.13 -3.97 -5.64
C LYS A 78 13.46 -5.46 -5.61
N GLY A 79 13.04 -6.21 -6.63
CA GLY A 79 13.18 -7.67 -6.65
C GLY A 79 12.36 -8.35 -5.54
N GLY A 80 11.23 -7.73 -5.15
CA GLY A 80 10.33 -8.28 -4.15
C GLY A 80 9.62 -9.56 -4.63
N PRO A 81 8.85 -10.22 -3.74
CA PRO A 81 8.16 -11.45 -4.07
C PRO A 81 7.27 -11.29 -5.31
N LYS A 82 7.39 -12.22 -6.27
CA LYS A 82 6.58 -12.19 -7.50
C LYS A 82 5.08 -12.20 -7.22
N ASP A 83 4.68 -12.98 -6.22
CA ASP A 83 3.27 -13.12 -5.84
C ASP A 83 2.68 -11.79 -5.35
N LEU A 84 3.45 -10.99 -4.59
CA LEU A 84 2.99 -9.66 -4.16
C LEU A 84 2.80 -8.71 -5.33
N GLY A 85 3.72 -8.70 -6.30
CA GLY A 85 3.55 -7.91 -7.52
C GLY A 85 2.28 -8.30 -8.29
N CYS A 86 1.99 -9.60 -8.40
CA CYS A 86 0.76 -10.10 -9.03
C CYS A 86 -0.50 -9.72 -8.25
N ILE A 87 -0.48 -9.83 -6.93
CA ILE A 87 -1.62 -9.45 -6.07
C ILE A 87 -1.93 -7.96 -6.24
N PHE A 88 -0.93 -7.09 -6.18
CA PHE A 88 -1.13 -5.65 -6.36
C PHE A 88 -1.71 -5.30 -7.75
N ARG A 89 -1.25 -5.95 -8.82
CA ARG A 89 -1.83 -5.80 -10.16
C ARG A 89 -3.28 -6.28 -10.21
N GLY A 90 -3.58 -7.41 -9.57
CA GLY A 90 -4.94 -7.93 -9.44
C GLY A 90 -5.86 -6.94 -8.74
N MET A 91 -5.42 -6.37 -7.63
CA MET A 91 -6.18 -5.35 -6.88
C MET A 91 -6.40 -4.07 -7.69
N ALA A 92 -5.39 -3.62 -8.45
CA ALA A 92 -5.55 -2.48 -9.34
C ALA A 92 -6.62 -2.73 -10.42
N SER A 93 -6.56 -3.88 -11.09
CA SER A 93 -7.51 -4.27 -12.13
C SER A 93 -8.92 -4.49 -11.59
N GLU A 94 -9.06 -5.12 -10.42
CA GLU A 94 -10.34 -5.33 -9.76
C GLU A 94 -10.96 -4.00 -9.34
N SER A 95 -10.16 -3.05 -8.81
CA SER A 95 -10.65 -1.71 -8.44
C SER A 95 -11.26 -0.97 -9.62
N GLU A 96 -10.59 -1.00 -10.77
CA GLU A 96 -11.10 -0.40 -12.02
C GLU A 96 -12.39 -1.10 -12.48
N THR A 97 -12.37 -2.43 -12.56
CA THR A 97 -13.49 -3.26 -13.02
C THR A 97 -14.74 -3.02 -12.18
N GLN A 98 -14.60 -3.06 -10.85
CA GLN A 98 -15.73 -2.90 -9.95
C GLN A 98 -16.22 -1.44 -9.90
N THR A 99 -15.33 -0.46 -10.08
CA THR A 99 -15.74 0.96 -10.16
C THR A 99 -16.60 1.21 -11.39
N LEU A 100 -16.17 0.73 -12.56
CA LEU A 100 -16.95 0.83 -13.79
C LEU A 100 -18.30 0.10 -13.64
N ALA A 101 -18.28 -1.12 -13.07
CA ALA A 101 -19.51 -1.85 -12.80
C ALA A 101 -20.47 -1.06 -11.90
N LEU A 102 -20.00 -0.40 -10.83
CA LEU A 102 -20.86 0.42 -9.97
C LEU A 102 -21.48 1.62 -10.70
N LEU A 103 -20.73 2.26 -11.59
CA LEU A 103 -21.20 3.44 -12.32
C LEU A 103 -22.24 3.10 -13.39
N GLU A 104 -22.13 1.93 -14.00
CA GLU A 104 -23.03 1.47 -15.06
C GLU A 104 -24.24 0.68 -14.53
N GLN A 105 -24.22 0.25 -13.27
CA GLN A 105 -25.22 -0.66 -12.73
C GLN A 105 -26.51 0.05 -12.29
N SER A 106 -27.64 -0.42 -12.81
CA SER A 106 -28.98 0.01 -12.40
C SER A 106 -29.70 -1.00 -11.49
N ASP A 107 -29.24 -2.25 -11.47
CA ASP A 107 -29.75 -3.35 -10.64
C ASP A 107 -29.11 -3.33 -9.23
N VAL A 108 -29.97 -3.25 -8.22
CA VAL A 108 -29.56 -3.17 -6.80
C VAL A 108 -28.85 -4.44 -6.33
N LEU A 109 -29.24 -5.63 -6.81
CA LEU A 109 -28.60 -6.88 -6.40
C LEU A 109 -27.19 -7.00 -6.97
N LYS A 110 -27.01 -6.61 -8.24
CA LYS A 110 -25.69 -6.58 -8.87
C LYS A 110 -24.78 -5.53 -8.24
N ALA A 111 -25.33 -4.35 -7.90
CA ALA A 111 -24.56 -3.33 -7.18
C ALA A 111 -24.08 -3.85 -5.83
N ARG A 112 -24.92 -4.59 -5.10
CA ARG A 112 -24.55 -5.24 -3.84
C ARG A 112 -23.44 -6.26 -4.02
N GLU A 113 -23.51 -7.12 -5.04
CA GLU A 113 -22.46 -8.10 -5.34
C GLU A 113 -21.13 -7.43 -5.66
N THR A 114 -21.14 -6.37 -6.47
CA THR A 114 -19.95 -5.57 -6.75
C THR A 114 -19.38 -4.96 -5.47
N LEU A 115 -20.21 -4.38 -4.59
CA LEU A 115 -19.76 -3.87 -3.30
C LEU A 115 -19.17 -4.97 -2.42
N LYS A 116 -19.73 -6.18 -2.43
CA LYS A 116 -19.18 -7.32 -1.67
C LYS A 116 -17.79 -7.74 -2.17
N ARG A 117 -17.55 -7.68 -3.49
CA ARG A 117 -16.21 -7.92 -4.05
C ARG A 117 -15.21 -6.86 -3.62
N LEU A 118 -15.62 -5.59 -3.65
CA LEU A 118 -14.80 -4.47 -3.17
C LEU A 118 -14.47 -4.59 -1.67
N GLU A 119 -15.47 -4.92 -0.83
CA GLU A 119 -15.29 -5.15 0.61
C GLU A 119 -14.22 -6.22 0.87
N GLY A 120 -14.32 -7.38 0.20
CA GLY A 120 -13.32 -8.45 0.33
C GLY A 120 -11.92 -8.01 -0.10
N MET A 121 -11.80 -7.34 -1.25
CA MET A 121 -10.52 -6.81 -1.72
C MET A 121 -9.89 -5.81 -0.74
N PHE A 122 -10.67 -4.91 -0.14
CA PHE A 122 -10.16 -3.98 0.87
C PHE A 122 -9.75 -4.68 2.16
N SER A 123 -10.46 -5.75 2.54
CA SER A 123 -10.07 -6.59 3.68
C SER A 123 -8.72 -7.27 3.45
N ASP A 124 -8.53 -7.87 2.27
CA ASP A 124 -7.26 -8.50 1.88
C ASP A 124 -6.11 -7.49 1.85
N ALA A 125 -6.37 -6.29 1.31
CA ALA A 125 -5.40 -5.21 1.26
C ALA A 125 -4.92 -4.78 2.66
N GLN A 126 -5.83 -4.74 3.64
CA GLN A 126 -5.47 -4.45 5.03
C GLN A 126 -4.53 -5.52 5.60
N LEU A 127 -4.81 -6.80 5.37
CA LEU A 127 -3.98 -7.90 5.84
C LEU A 127 -2.57 -7.83 5.25
N ILE A 128 -2.46 -7.55 3.95
CA ILE A 128 -1.18 -7.39 3.26
C ILE A 128 -0.41 -6.20 3.82
N ALA A 129 -1.06 -5.05 4.00
CA ALA A 129 -0.42 -3.84 4.55
C ALA A 129 0.09 -4.07 5.98
N GLN A 130 -0.68 -4.76 6.83
CA GLN A 130 -0.26 -5.12 8.19
C GLN A 130 0.94 -6.08 8.17
N ALA A 131 0.91 -7.10 7.31
CA ALA A 131 2.01 -8.04 7.16
C ALA A 131 3.29 -7.35 6.67
N ALA A 132 3.18 -6.37 5.77
CA ALA A 132 4.32 -5.57 5.31
C ALA A 132 4.88 -4.67 6.42
N ALA A 133 4.02 -4.06 7.23
CA ALA A 133 4.43 -3.24 8.38
C ALA A 133 5.19 -4.07 9.44
N ALA A 134 4.73 -5.29 9.73
CA ALA A 134 5.38 -6.19 10.69
C ALA A 134 6.79 -6.65 10.27
N GLN A 135 7.08 -6.63 8.96
CA GLN A 135 8.38 -7.00 8.41
C GLN A 135 9.37 -5.83 8.35
N THR A 136 8.93 -4.60 8.64
CA THR A 136 9.83 -3.45 8.68
C THR A 136 10.64 -3.53 9.98
N PRO A 137 11.98 -3.74 9.92
CA PRO A 137 12.76 -3.79 11.14
C PRO A 137 12.62 -2.44 11.85
N THR A 138 12.10 -2.46 13.08
CA THR A 138 12.15 -1.30 13.97
C THR A 138 13.59 -0.78 13.96
N PRO A 139 13.82 0.53 13.76
CA PRO A 139 15.15 1.07 13.98
C PRO A 139 15.48 0.72 15.43
N THR A 140 16.34 -0.28 15.58
CA THR A 140 16.86 -0.66 16.88
C THR A 140 17.60 0.59 17.30
N LEU A 141 17.01 1.36 18.23
CA LEU A 141 17.70 2.40 18.96
C LEU A 141 19.07 1.81 19.29
N GLU A 142 20.10 2.45 18.74
CA GLU A 142 21.49 2.07 18.82
C GLU A 142 21.72 0.89 19.75
N ARG A 143 21.90 -0.31 19.17
CA ARG A 143 22.81 -1.26 19.78
C ARG A 143 24.16 -0.52 19.78
N ARG A 144 24.41 0.25 20.84
CA ARG A 144 25.75 0.72 21.20
C ARG A 144 26.63 -0.48 20.92
N HIS A 145 27.64 -0.28 20.09
CA HIS A 145 28.83 -1.08 20.14
C HIS A 145 29.34 -1.04 21.59
N GLN A 146 28.80 -1.89 22.45
CA GLN A 146 29.63 -2.56 23.42
C GLN A 146 30.41 -3.54 22.57
N SER A 147 31.67 -3.19 22.36
CA SER A 147 32.71 -4.15 22.04
C SER A 147 32.61 -5.28 23.06
N GLU A 148 31.82 -6.30 22.77
CA GLU A 148 31.93 -7.60 23.42
C GLU A 148 33.21 -8.21 22.88
N THR A 149 34.30 -7.79 23.51
CA THR A 149 35.53 -8.55 23.62
C THR A 149 35.09 -9.97 23.97
N CYS A 150 35.35 -10.94 23.10
CA CYS A 150 35.28 -12.35 23.50
C CYS A 150 36.13 -12.47 24.77
N PRO A 151 35.60 -12.99 25.90
CA PRO A 151 36.47 -13.37 26.99
C PRO A 151 37.35 -14.50 26.44
N MET A 152 38.60 -14.18 26.09
CA MET A 152 39.64 -15.18 26.06
C MET A 152 39.78 -15.68 27.49
N ASP A 153 39.20 -16.85 27.74
CA ASP A 153 39.52 -17.66 28.89
C ASP A 153 41.01 -18.06 28.79
N MET A 154 41.86 -17.29 29.46
CA MET A 154 43.30 -17.54 29.55
C MET A 154 43.65 -18.70 30.50
N GLU A 155 42.64 -19.32 31.13
CA GLU A 155 42.83 -20.46 32.03
C GLU A 155 42.92 -21.78 31.27
N ALA A 156 42.28 -21.88 30.09
CA ALA A 156 42.39 -23.05 29.21
C ALA A 156 43.76 -23.18 28.52
N THR A 157 44.50 -22.09 28.30
CA THR A 157 45.80 -22.13 27.60
C THR A 157 46.96 -22.58 28.50
N ARG A 158 46.80 -22.55 29.83
CA ARG A 158 47.86 -22.93 30.78
C ARG A 158 47.88 -24.43 31.11
N ALA A 159 46.81 -25.16 30.82
CA ALA A 159 46.71 -26.60 31.05
C ALA A 159 47.32 -27.46 29.91
N ALA A 160 47.71 -26.85 28.79
CA ALA A 160 48.27 -27.56 27.63
C ALA A 160 49.80 -27.50 27.51
N LEU A 161 50.50 -26.94 28.51
CA LEU A 161 51.96 -26.74 28.48
C LEU A 161 52.72 -27.39 29.66
N ASN A 162 52.08 -28.26 30.45
CA ASN A 162 52.76 -29.13 31.41
C ASN A 162 52.41 -30.60 31.15
#